data_AF-A0A0G0UCI9-F1
#
_entry.id   AF-A0A0G0UCI9-F1
#
_cell.length_a   1.000
_cell.length_b   1.000
_cell.length_c   1.000
_cell.angle_alpha   90.00
_cell.angle_beta   90.00
_cell.angle_gamma   90.00
#
_symmetry.space_group_name_H-M   'P 1'
#
loop_
_entity.id
_entity.type
_entity.pdbx_description
1 polymer ?
#
loop_
_entity_poly.entity_id
_entity_poly.type
_entity_poly.pdbx_seq_one_letter_code
_entity_poly.pdbx_strand_id
1 'polypeptide(L)'
;MLEFWKNGKEIKYSGIYQNGRIGQMVVLDYVSYGENPDFSKYPLAKYSHPSVFTIVEKVEGTTDGYYVVRDEEGNLVKLHNEWSGASEASLYDFRHWNEWRTVREEEERNRRDRAIETLKDRVDLLKKILVEQGFRVVSEKQAKELGIS
;
A
#
# COMPACT_ATOMS: atom_id res chain seq x y z
N MET A 1 4.51 3.06 9.88
CA MET A 1 4.36 1.71 10.47
C MET A 1 3.38 0.94 9.60
N LEU A 2 3.69 -0.32 9.30
CA LEU A 2 2.75 -1.21 8.61
C LEU A 2 1.93 -1.96 9.65
N GLU A 3 0.61 -1.78 9.62
CA GLU A 3 -0.31 -2.39 10.59
C GLU A 3 -1.41 -3.15 9.84
N PHE A 4 -1.67 -4.38 10.28
CA PHE A 4 -2.68 -5.27 9.71
C PHE A 4 -3.06 -6.39 10.69
N TRP A 5 -4.19 -7.06 10.44
CA TRP A 5 -4.63 -8.21 11.21
C TRP A 5 -4.44 -9.50 10.41
N LYS A 6 -3.90 -10.54 11.04
CA LYS A 6 -3.75 -11.86 10.44
C LYS A 6 -4.02 -12.94 11.48
N ASN A 7 -4.89 -13.89 11.16
CA ASN A 7 -5.28 -14.99 12.05
C ASN A 7 -5.72 -14.53 13.46
N GLY A 8 -6.50 -13.44 13.54
CA GLY A 8 -7.00 -12.89 14.80
C GLY A 8 -5.96 -12.18 15.65
N LYS A 9 -4.75 -11.91 15.13
CA LYS A 9 -3.69 -11.16 15.81
C LYS A 9 -3.36 -9.88 15.04
N GLU A 10 -3.12 -8.81 15.77
CA GLU A 10 -2.56 -7.57 15.22
C GLU A 10 -1.07 -7.77 14.95
N ILE A 11 -0.62 -7.44 13.74
CA ILE A 11 0.78 -7.46 13.33
C ILE A 11 1.21 -6.02 13.02
N LYS A 12 2.36 -5.64 13.56
CA LYS A 12 2.97 -4.32 13.36
C LYS A 12 4.41 -4.47 12.90
N TYR A 13 4.73 -3.90 11.74
CA TYR A 13 6.11 -3.78 11.26
C TYR A 13 6.53 -2.31 11.25
N SER A 14 7.59 -2.04 11.99
CA SER A 14 8.30 -0.77 11.96
C SER A 14 9.15 -0.67 10.70
N GLY A 15 9.51 0.56 10.32
CA GLY A 15 10.58 0.78 9.34
C GLY A 15 11.89 0.16 9.83
N ILE A 16 12.87 0.05 8.94
CA ILE A 16 14.15 -0.60 9.27
C ILE A 16 14.95 0.19 10.30
N TYR A 17 14.81 1.53 10.34
CA TYR A 17 15.65 2.41 11.16
C TYR A 17 17.13 1.98 11.06
N GLN A 18 17.82 1.78 12.18
CA GLN A 18 19.23 1.36 12.26
C GLN A 18 19.44 -0.17 12.15
N ASN A 19 18.36 -0.95 11.97
CA ASN A 19 18.38 -2.41 11.97
C ASN A 19 18.55 -3.03 10.58
N GLY A 20 18.75 -2.20 9.55
CA GLY A 20 19.05 -2.65 8.20
C GLY A 20 20.34 -3.47 8.14
N ARG A 21 20.41 -4.41 7.21
CA ARG A 21 21.59 -5.28 6.98
C ARG A 21 22.03 -5.21 5.53
N ILE A 22 23.33 -5.31 5.29
CA ILE A 22 23.87 -5.42 3.93
C ILE A 22 23.27 -6.65 3.24
N GLY A 23 22.83 -6.48 2.00
CA GLY A 23 22.11 -7.48 1.20
C GLY A 23 20.60 -7.55 1.47
N GLN A 24 20.07 -6.80 2.45
CA GLN A 24 18.64 -6.75 2.71
C GLN A 24 17.92 -5.93 1.63
N MET A 25 16.83 -6.49 1.11
CA MET A 25 15.90 -5.78 0.25
C MET A 25 14.92 -4.98 1.10
N VAL A 26 14.74 -3.71 0.75
CA VAL A 26 13.89 -2.76 1.46
C VAL A 26 12.99 -2.00 0.49
N VAL A 27 11.82 -1.58 0.97
CA VAL A 27 10.81 -0.89 0.17
C VAL A 27 10.53 0.48 0.73
N LEU A 28 10.58 1.48 -0.14
CA LEU A 28 9.98 2.79 0.07
C LEU A 28 8.51 2.70 -0.35
N ASP A 29 7.59 2.72 0.61
CA ASP A 29 6.15 2.53 0.32
C ASP A 29 5.41 3.85 0.10
N TYR A 30 5.18 4.64 1.16
CA TYR A 30 4.56 5.96 1.05
C TYR A 30 5.18 6.94 2.03
N VAL A 31 5.73 8.02 1.50
CA VAL A 31 6.27 9.14 2.28
C VAL A 31 5.88 10.44 1.61
N SER A 32 5.37 11.39 2.40
CA SER A 32 5.21 12.76 1.94
C SER A 32 6.45 13.56 2.31
N TYR A 33 7.17 14.05 1.29
CA TYR A 33 8.32 14.94 1.47
C TYR A 33 7.93 16.43 1.31
N GLY A 34 6.63 16.73 1.22
CA GLY A 34 6.12 18.07 0.94
C GLY A 34 6.18 18.47 -0.54
N GLU A 35 5.81 19.72 -0.84
CA GLU A 35 5.93 20.29 -2.18
C GLU A 35 7.40 20.66 -2.46
N ASN A 36 7.95 20.22 -3.60
CA ASN A 36 9.34 20.46 -4.03
C ASN A 36 10.41 20.03 -3.01
N PRO A 37 10.58 18.72 -2.75
CA PRO A 37 11.54 18.23 -1.78
C PRO A 37 12.98 18.50 -2.21
N ASP A 38 13.81 18.90 -1.24
CA ASP A 38 15.25 19.04 -1.44
C ASP A 38 15.89 17.65 -1.55
N PHE A 39 16.25 17.22 -2.77
CA PHE A 39 16.83 15.91 -3.02
C PHE A 39 18.22 15.72 -2.41
N SER A 40 18.90 16.78 -1.99
CA SER A 40 20.15 16.63 -1.24
C SER A 40 19.90 16.14 0.19
N LYS A 41 18.74 16.45 0.76
CA LYS A 41 18.29 16.04 2.10
C LYS A 41 17.40 14.80 2.07
N TYR A 42 16.58 14.68 1.03
CA TYR A 42 15.63 13.60 0.83
C TYR A 42 15.89 12.92 -0.52
N PRO A 43 17.01 12.20 -0.66
CA PRO A 43 17.39 11.60 -1.94
C PRO A 43 16.42 10.52 -2.43
N LEU A 44 15.58 9.97 -1.54
CA LEU A 44 14.51 9.04 -1.87
C LEU A 44 13.28 9.72 -2.50
N ALA A 45 13.13 11.04 -2.37
CA ALA A 45 11.93 11.75 -2.83
C ALA A 45 11.79 11.80 -4.36
N LYS A 46 12.85 11.47 -5.11
CA LYS A 46 12.82 11.35 -6.58
C LYS A 46 12.22 10.03 -7.07
N TYR A 47 12.07 9.04 -6.19
CA TYR A 47 11.58 7.72 -6.57
C TYR A 47 10.05 7.65 -6.47
N SER A 48 9.45 6.86 -7.36
CA SER A 48 8.04 6.53 -7.29
C SER A 48 7.73 5.65 -6.08
N HIS A 49 6.45 5.56 -5.74
CA HIS A 49 5.97 4.80 -4.60
C HIS A 49 5.05 3.67 -5.09
N PRO A 50 5.31 2.39 -4.74
CA PRO A 50 6.48 1.91 -4.00
C PRO A 50 7.75 1.81 -4.87
N SER A 51 8.93 1.82 -4.25
CA SER A 51 10.23 1.51 -4.89
C SER A 51 11.07 0.56 -4.05
N VAL A 52 11.78 -0.37 -4.70
CA VAL A 52 12.61 -1.39 -4.04
C VAL A 52 14.08 -1.00 -4.12
N PHE A 53 14.80 -1.25 -3.03
CA PHE A 53 16.23 -1.04 -2.94
C PHE A 53 16.92 -2.22 -2.24
N THR A 54 18.23 -2.35 -2.45
CA THR A 54 19.08 -3.27 -1.67
C THR A 54 20.08 -2.46 -0.85
N ILE A 55 20.19 -2.72 0.44
CA ILE A 55 21.24 -2.12 1.27
C ILE A 55 22.59 -2.72 0.85
N VAL A 56 23.52 -1.89 0.37
CA VAL A 56 24.86 -2.33 -0.06
C VAL A 56 25.95 -1.90 0.91
N GLU A 57 25.70 -0.86 1.70
CA GLU A 57 26.61 -0.38 2.73
C GLU A 57 25.81 0.06 3.95
N LYS A 58 26.40 -0.18 5.13
CA LYS A 58 25.91 0.31 6.41
C LYS A 58 27.10 0.82 7.20
N VAL A 59 27.02 2.06 7.65
CA VAL A 59 27.90 2.60 8.68
C VAL A 59 27.06 2.88 9.91
N GLU A 60 27.47 2.29 11.02
CA GLU A 60 26.83 2.50 12.32
C GLU A 60 27.37 3.77 12.96
N GLY A 61 26.47 4.53 13.57
CA GLY A 61 26.79 5.83 14.15
C GLY A 61 25.53 6.58 14.52
N THR A 62 25.50 7.16 15.71
CA THR A 62 24.32 7.88 16.21
C THR A 62 24.10 9.19 15.46
N THR A 63 25.19 9.84 15.05
CA THR A 63 25.19 11.13 14.31
C THR A 63 25.81 11.03 12.93
N ASP A 64 26.64 10.02 12.68
CA ASP A 64 27.38 9.79 11.43
C ASP A 64 26.95 8.51 10.71
N GLY A 65 25.98 7.77 11.27
CA GLY A 65 25.47 6.57 10.63
C GLY A 65 24.82 6.87 9.28
N TYR A 66 24.96 5.96 8.34
CA TYR A 66 24.26 6.02 7.05
C TYR A 66 24.06 4.63 6.46
N TYR A 67 23.14 4.56 5.50
CA TYR A 67 23.10 3.46 4.54
C TYR A 67 23.55 3.96 3.17
N VAL A 68 24.08 3.06 2.37
CA VAL A 68 24.03 3.19 0.91
C VAL A 68 23.11 2.11 0.40
N VAL A 69 22.09 2.51 -0.36
CA VAL A 69 21.16 1.59 -1.00
C VAL A 69 21.36 1.63 -2.51
N ARG A 70 21.09 0.51 -3.17
CA ARG A 70 21.13 0.36 -4.62
C ARG A 70 19.71 0.21 -5.15
N ASP A 71 19.33 1.01 -6.14
CA ASP A 71 18.05 0.87 -6.83
C ASP A 71 18.08 -0.23 -7.92
N GLU A 72 16.96 -0.43 -8.60
CA GLU A 72 16.80 -1.46 -9.64
C GLU A 72 17.67 -1.21 -10.88
N GLU A 73 18.04 0.05 -11.14
CA GLU A 73 18.91 0.45 -12.24
C GLU A 73 20.40 0.33 -11.88
N GLY A 74 20.71 0.05 -10.61
CA GLY A 74 22.06 -0.09 -10.09
C GLY A 74 22.65 1.21 -9.55
N ASN A 75 21.90 2.31 -9.51
CA ASN A 75 22.36 3.57 -8.94
C ASN A 75 22.48 3.46 -7.42
N LEU A 76 23.53 4.09 -6.88
CA LEU A 76 23.77 4.15 -5.44
C LEU A 76 23.17 5.42 -4.86
N VAL A 77 22.42 5.27 -3.77
CA VAL A 77 21.79 6.34 -3.04
C VAL A 77 22.30 6.30 -1.61
N LYS A 78 23.00 7.36 -1.19
CA LYS A 78 23.44 7.50 0.19
C LYS A 78 22.30 8.09 1.00
N LEU A 79 21.95 7.41 2.08
CA LEU A 79 20.88 7.76 3.00
C LEU A 79 21.49 8.13 4.34
N HIS A 80 21.41 9.41 4.68
CA HIS A 80 21.93 9.95 5.94
C HIS A 80 20.87 10.84 6.57
N ASN A 81 20.58 10.59 7.84
CA ASN A 81 19.67 11.42 8.61
C ASN A 81 20.48 12.23 9.64
N GLU A 82 20.50 13.55 9.50
CA GLU A 82 21.22 14.47 10.40
C GLU A 82 20.77 14.36 11.87
N TRP A 83 19.59 13.79 12.15
CA TRP A 83 19.00 13.69 13.48
C TRP A 83 19.08 12.28 14.09
N SER A 84 19.34 11.26 13.29
CA SER A 84 19.26 9.86 13.76
C SER A 84 20.21 8.87 13.07
N GLY A 85 21.15 9.34 12.24
CA GLY A 85 22.14 8.50 11.56
C GLY A 85 21.50 7.63 10.47
N ALA A 86 21.88 6.35 10.40
CA ALA A 86 21.35 5.35 9.47
C ALA A 86 19.89 4.99 9.82
N SER A 87 18.97 5.94 9.69
CA SER A 87 17.63 5.88 10.28
C SER A 87 16.62 6.32 9.23
N GLU A 88 16.23 5.35 8.40
CA GLU A 88 15.20 5.53 7.39
C GLU A 88 13.92 4.87 7.88
N ALA A 89 13.10 5.64 8.61
CA ALA A 89 11.79 5.22 9.08
C ALA A 89 10.82 4.89 7.94
N SER A 90 11.16 5.39 6.74
CA SER A 90 10.40 5.27 5.50
C SER A 90 10.68 4.00 4.70
N LEU A 91 11.72 3.26 5.07
CA LEU A 91 12.08 2.00 4.42
C LEU A 91 11.62 0.83 5.27
N TYR A 92 10.97 -0.15 4.67
CA TYR A 92 10.51 -1.37 5.33
C TYR A 92 11.25 -2.57 4.76
N ASP A 93 11.39 -3.63 5.56
CA ASP A 93 11.82 -4.93 5.02
C ASP A 93 10.85 -5.38 3.93
N PHE A 94 11.38 -5.78 2.76
CA PHE A 94 10.56 -6.17 1.61
C PHE A 94 9.57 -7.30 1.95
N ARG A 95 9.97 -8.27 2.78
CA ARG A 95 9.10 -9.41 3.14
C ARG A 95 7.93 -8.96 3.99
N HIS A 96 8.20 -8.12 4.99
CA HIS A 96 7.18 -7.52 5.84
C HIS A 96 6.20 -6.67 5.03
N TRP A 97 6.71 -5.85 4.11
CA TRP A 97 5.89 -5.05 3.22
C TRP A 97 5.03 -5.92 2.28
N ASN A 98 5.61 -6.97 1.68
CA ASN A 98 4.89 -7.86 0.78
C ASN A 98 3.78 -8.63 1.50
N GLU A 99 4.02 -9.08 2.73
CA GLU A 99 2.98 -9.70 3.56
C GLU A 99 1.85 -8.72 3.87
N TRP A 100 2.19 -7.51 4.33
CA TRP A 100 1.20 -6.46 4.59
C TRP A 100 0.36 -6.14 3.36
N ARG A 101 1.01 -5.98 2.19
CA ARG A 101 0.35 -5.70 0.92
C ARG A 101 -0.64 -6.79 0.54
N THR A 102 -0.22 -8.05 0.64
CA THR A 102 -1.06 -9.21 0.32
C THR A 102 -2.33 -9.23 1.18
N VAL A 103 -2.20 -8.99 2.49
CA VAL A 103 -3.35 -8.93 3.39
C VAL A 103 -4.27 -7.75 3.05
N ARG A 104 -3.71 -6.58 2.74
CA ARG A 104 -4.52 -5.41 2.33
C ARG A 104 -5.31 -5.65 1.05
N GLU A 105 -4.70 -6.27 0.04
CA GLU A 105 -5.39 -6.61 -1.20
C GLU A 105 -6.53 -7.62 -0.97
N GLU A 106 -6.34 -8.57 -0.06
CA GLU A 106 -7.37 -9.52 0.34
C GLU A 106 -8.51 -8.83 1.11
N GLU A 107 -8.19 -7.96 2.07
CA GLU A 107 -9.18 -7.16 2.82
C GLU A 107 -10.04 -6.30 1.88
N GLU A 108 -9.41 -5.61 0.92
CA GLU A 108 -10.12 -4.79 -0.06
C GLU A 108 -11.04 -5.61 -0.95
N ARG A 109 -10.56 -6.78 -1.42
CA ARG A 109 -11.37 -7.70 -2.22
C ARG A 109 -12.58 -8.18 -1.43
N ASN A 110 -12.36 -8.67 -0.22
CA ASN A 110 -13.42 -9.12 0.69
C ASN A 110 -14.42 -8.01 1.03
N ARG A 111 -13.96 -6.74 1.12
CA ARG A 111 -14.84 -5.59 1.31
C ARG A 111 -15.69 -5.31 0.07
N ARG A 112 -15.10 -5.38 -1.13
CA ARG A 112 -15.82 -5.20 -2.40
C ARG A 112 -16.85 -6.30 -2.61
N ASP A 113 -16.51 -7.56 -2.34
CA ASP A 113 -17.41 -8.69 -2.50
C ASP A 113 -18.62 -8.59 -1.57
N ARG A 114 -18.40 -8.25 -0.28
CA ARG A 114 -19.49 -7.97 0.67
C ARG A 114 -20.38 -6.81 0.25
N ALA A 115 -19.80 -5.75 -0.32
CA ALA A 115 -20.56 -4.62 -0.83
C ALA A 115 -21.43 -5.03 -2.03
N ILE A 116 -20.90 -5.85 -2.94
CA ILE A 116 -21.65 -6.40 -4.08
C ILE A 116 -22.79 -7.30 -3.60
N GLU A 117 -22.55 -8.17 -2.63
CA GLU A 117 -23.57 -9.05 -2.04
C GLU A 117 -24.70 -8.22 -1.40
N THR A 118 -24.35 -7.23 -0.58
CA THR A 118 -25.32 -6.31 0.03
C THR A 118 -26.15 -5.56 -1.02
N LEU A 119 -25.52 -5.13 -2.12
CA LEU A 119 -26.24 -4.45 -3.21
C LEU A 119 -27.19 -5.40 -3.95
N LYS A 120 -26.78 -6.66 -4.17
CA LYS A 120 -27.65 -7.68 -4.77
C LYS A 120 -28.90 -7.91 -3.91
N ASP A 121 -28.73 -8.09 -2.60
CA ASP A 121 -29.85 -8.27 -1.66
C ASP A 121 -30.81 -7.08 -1.67
N ARG A 122 -30.26 -5.85 -1.68
CA ARG A 122 -31.07 -4.62 -1.76
C ARG A 122 -31.83 -4.51 -3.07
N VAL A 123 -31.19 -4.82 -4.19
CA VAL A 123 -31.85 -4.84 -5.51
C VAL A 123 -32.98 -5.86 -5.53
N ASP A 124 -32.77 -7.06 -4.99
CA ASP A 124 -33.80 -8.09 -4.96
C ASP A 124 -34.96 -7.76 -4.03
N LEU A 125 -34.71 -7.09 -2.90
CA LEU A 125 -35.77 -6.53 -2.06
C LEU A 125 -36.57 -5.45 -2.81
N LEU A 126 -35.89 -4.54 -3.51
CA LEU A 126 -36.55 -3.48 -4.28
C LEU A 126 -37.45 -4.06 -5.38
N LYS A 127 -36.96 -5.09 -6.09
CA LYS A 127 -37.75 -5.83 -7.09
C LYS A 127 -39.04 -6.40 -6.49
N LYS A 128 -38.95 -7.03 -5.31
CA LYS A 128 -40.11 -7.59 -4.61
C LYS A 128 -41.14 -6.50 -4.29
N ILE A 129 -40.70 -5.40 -3.69
CA ILE A 129 -41.57 -4.26 -3.33
C ILE A 129 -42.25 -3.69 -4.59
N LEU A 130 -41.50 -3.47 -5.68
CA LEU A 130 -42.04 -2.96 -6.93
C LEU A 130 -43.11 -3.88 -7.52
N VAL A 131 -42.85 -5.20 -7.53
CA VAL A 131 -43.82 -6.19 -7.99
C VAL A 131 -45.08 -6.20 -7.12
N GLU A 132 -44.94 -6.14 -5.80
CA GLU A 132 -46.07 -6.05 -4.85
C GLU A 132 -46.92 -4.79 -5.07
N GLN A 133 -46.29 -3.68 -5.47
CA GLN A 133 -46.96 -2.44 -5.83
C GLN A 133 -47.55 -2.44 -7.25
N GLY A 134 -47.45 -3.54 -7.98
CA GLY A 134 -48.00 -3.70 -9.34
C GLY A 134 -47.09 -3.20 -10.47
N PHE A 135 -45.85 -2.83 -10.17
CA PHE A 135 -44.87 -2.48 -11.21
C PHE A 135 -44.28 -3.74 -11.85
N ARG A 136 -44.14 -3.72 -13.17
CA ARG A 136 -43.42 -4.75 -13.91
C ARG A 136 -41.92 -4.42 -13.92
N VAL A 137 -41.11 -5.25 -13.26
CA VAL A 137 -39.65 -5.14 -13.34
C VAL A 137 -39.14 -5.97 -14.53
N VAL A 138 -38.34 -5.34 -15.39
CA VAL A 138 -37.80 -5.95 -16.62
C VAL A 138 -36.28 -5.84 -16.64
N SER A 139 -35.62 -6.81 -17.29
CA SER A 139 -34.19 -6.71 -17.58
C SER A 139 -33.92 -5.64 -18.65
N GLU A 140 -32.68 -5.18 -18.76
CA GLU A 140 -32.28 -4.19 -19.77
C GLU A 140 -32.58 -4.68 -21.21
N LYS A 141 -32.42 -5.99 -21.48
CA LYS A 141 -32.79 -6.60 -22.76
C LYS A 141 -34.29 -6.50 -23.04
N GLN A 142 -35.12 -6.81 -22.04
CA GLN A 142 -36.57 -6.70 -22.16
C GLN A 142 -37.03 -5.24 -22.28
N ALA A 143 -36.39 -4.30 -21.60
CA ALA A 143 -36.66 -2.87 -21.76
C ALA A 143 -36.41 -2.41 -23.20
N LYS A 144 -35.28 -2.84 -23.80
CA LYS A 144 -34.96 -2.59 -25.23
C LYS A 144 -35.98 -3.23 -26.17
N GLU A 145 -36.40 -4.47 -25.93
CA GLU A 145 -37.44 -5.15 -26.71
C GLU A 145 -38.81 -4.44 -26.60
N LEU A 146 -39.08 -3.77 -25.48
CA LEU A 146 -40.30 -2.98 -25.25
C LEU A 146 -40.18 -1.53 -25.75
N GLY A 147 -39.04 -1.12 -26.32
CA GLY A 147 -38.81 0.24 -26.82
C GLY A 147 -38.65 1.30 -25.72
N ILE A 148 -38.31 0.88 -24.49
CA ILE A 148 -38.06 1.76 -23.34
C ILE A 148 -36.55 2.02 -23.29
N SER A 149 -36.13 3.26 -23.55
CA SER A 149 -34.71 3.68 -23.55
C SER A 149 -34.24 4.17 -22.19
#